data_AF-A0A951GZQ1-F1
#
_entry.id   AF-A0A951GZQ1-F1
#
_cell.length_a   1.000
_cell.length_b   1.000
_cell.length_c   1.000
_cell.angle_alpha   90.00
_cell.angle_beta   90.00
_cell.angle_gamma   90.00
#
_symmetry.space_group_name_H-M   'P 1'
#
loop_
_entity.id
_entity.type
_entity.pdbx_description
1 polymer ?
#
loop_
_entity_poly.entity_id
_entity_poly.type
_entity_poly.pdbx_seq_one_letter_code
_entity_poly.pdbx_strand_id
1 'polypeptide(L)'
;HALAWEAGQLVGHGAVVLRRLLHDGRALRTGYVECVAVRADRRGRGYGAAIMNELERIVRGAYELGALGASEMGAGFYAARGWKQWQGQTWTLSPAGLLRTADEDGDIYVLEVARALDSSGDLTCDWRDGDVW
;
A
#
# COMPACT_ATOMS: atom_id res chain seq x y z
N HIS A 1 -11.99 -5.14 -2.67
CA HIS A 1 -11.55 -5.09 -4.08
C HIS A 1 -12.23 -3.95 -4.80
N ALA A 2 -11.55 -3.34 -5.77
CA ALA A 2 -12.11 -2.45 -6.76
C ALA A 2 -11.82 -3.03 -8.15
N LEU A 3 -12.84 -3.09 -9.01
CA LEU A 3 -12.76 -3.68 -10.34
C LEU A 3 -13.17 -2.64 -11.37
N ALA A 4 -12.37 -2.46 -12.41
CA ALA A 4 -12.70 -1.60 -13.54
C ALA A 4 -13.18 -2.45 -14.72
N TRP A 5 -14.35 -2.11 -15.27
CA TRP A 5 -14.96 -2.79 -16.39
C TRP A 5 -15.17 -1.83 -17.56
N GLU A 6 -14.90 -2.29 -18.79
CA GLU A 6 -15.23 -1.58 -20.03
C GLU A 6 -15.91 -2.58 -20.98
N ALA A 7 -17.11 -2.23 -21.45
CA ALA A 7 -17.90 -3.07 -22.37
C ALA A 7 -18.02 -4.55 -21.93
N GLY A 8 -18.23 -4.77 -20.63
CA GLY A 8 -18.37 -6.11 -20.05
C GLY A 8 -17.06 -6.88 -19.87
N GLN A 9 -15.90 -6.28 -20.15
CA GLN A 9 -14.59 -6.89 -19.92
C GLN A 9 -13.90 -6.29 -18.69
N LEU A 10 -13.25 -7.14 -17.90
CA LEU A 10 -12.39 -6.70 -16.80
C LEU A 10 -11.13 -6.06 -17.39
N VAL A 11 -10.90 -4.78 -17.05
CA VAL A 11 -9.77 -3.98 -17.56
C VAL A 11 -8.82 -3.50 -16.47
N GLY A 12 -9.19 -3.64 -15.20
CA GLY A 12 -8.29 -3.38 -14.09
C GLY A 12 -8.82 -3.87 -12.74
N HIS A 13 -7.90 -3.97 -11.79
CA HIS A 13 -8.13 -4.51 -10.46
C HIS A 13 -7.28 -3.77 -9.43
N GLY A 14 -7.76 -3.74 -8.20
CA GLY A 14 -6.96 -3.51 -7.01
C GLY A 14 -7.68 -4.01 -5.75
N ALA A 15 -6.93 -4.26 -4.69
CA ALA A 15 -7.47 -4.74 -3.42
C ALA A 15 -6.99 -3.89 -2.25
N VAL A 16 -7.78 -3.88 -1.18
CA VAL A 16 -7.33 -3.45 0.15
C VAL A 16 -7.53 -4.66 1.05
N VAL A 17 -6.47 -5.09 1.71
CA VAL A 17 -6.51 -6.14 2.74
C VAL A 17 -6.18 -5.54 4.10
N LEU A 18 -6.80 -6.05 5.15
CA LEU A 18 -6.50 -5.63 6.51
C LEU A 18 -5.18 -6.25 6.95
N ARG A 19 -4.25 -5.40 7.41
CA ARG A 19 -2.99 -5.80 8.06
C ARG A 19 -2.70 -4.97 9.30
N ARG A 20 -1.71 -5.38 10.08
CA ARG A 20 -1.12 -4.59 11.16
C ARG A 20 0.28 -4.14 10.77
N LEU A 21 0.48 -2.82 10.77
CA LEU A 21 1.82 -2.24 10.75
C LEU A 21 2.12 -1.66 12.12
N LEU A 22 3.27 -2.02 12.69
CA LEU A 22 3.75 -1.50 13.94
C LEU A 22 4.66 -0.30 13.66
N HIS A 23 4.37 0.79 14.34
CA HIS A 23 5.17 2.02 14.31
C HIS A 23 5.08 2.69 15.67
N ASP A 24 6.23 3.11 16.20
CA ASP A 24 6.33 3.78 17.51
C ASP A 24 5.55 3.06 18.64
N GLY A 25 5.78 1.75 18.74
CA GLY A 25 5.13 0.90 19.76
C GLY A 25 3.63 0.65 19.56
N ARG A 26 3.03 1.07 18.43
CA ARG A 26 1.59 0.94 18.17
C ARG A 26 1.31 0.04 16.97
N ALA A 27 0.42 -0.92 17.14
CA ALA A 27 -0.10 -1.76 16.05
C ALA A 27 -1.27 -1.06 15.33
N LEU A 28 -0.96 -0.38 14.24
CA LEU A 28 -1.90 0.41 13.46
C LEU A 28 -2.77 -0.50 12.57
N ARG A 29 -4.08 -0.21 12.51
CA ARG A 29 -5.00 -0.87 11.59
C ARG A 29 -4.75 -0.36 10.17
N THR A 30 -4.12 -1.17 9.33
CA THR A 30 -3.66 -0.74 8.00
C THR A 30 -4.50 -1.34 6.89
N GLY A 31 -4.92 -0.48 5.96
CA GLY A 31 -5.48 -0.91 4.67
C GLY A 31 -4.33 -1.09 3.69
N TYR A 32 -3.87 -2.32 3.53
CA TYR A 32 -2.75 -2.65 2.66
C TYR A 32 -3.24 -2.81 1.22
N VAL A 33 -2.78 -1.95 0.32
CA VAL A 33 -3.21 -1.93 -1.07
C VAL A 33 -2.40 -2.95 -1.87
N GLU A 34 -3.11 -3.80 -2.60
CA GLU A 34 -2.54 -4.96 -3.26
C GLU A 34 -3.02 -5.12 -4.70
N CYS A 35 -2.17 -5.74 -5.52
CA CYS A 35 -2.50 -6.21 -6.86
C CYS A 35 -3.15 -5.12 -7.75
N VAL A 36 -2.65 -3.89 -7.69
CA VAL A 36 -3.11 -2.80 -8.55
C VAL A 36 -2.62 -3.05 -9.97
N ALA A 37 -3.55 -3.29 -10.89
CA ALA A 37 -3.22 -3.63 -12.27
C ALA A 37 -4.24 -3.04 -13.24
N VAL A 38 -3.75 -2.63 -14.41
CA VAL A 38 -4.55 -2.26 -15.58
C VAL A 38 -4.07 -3.08 -16.77
N ARG A 39 -5.03 -3.65 -17.50
CA ARG A 39 -4.79 -4.45 -18.70
C ARG A 39 -3.95 -3.65 -19.70
N ALA A 40 -2.94 -4.28 -20.29
CA ALA A 40 -1.90 -3.58 -21.04
C ALA A 40 -2.44 -2.70 -22.19
N ASP A 41 -3.41 -3.21 -22.93
CA ASP A 41 -4.13 -2.54 -24.04
C ASP A 41 -5.12 -1.44 -23.58
N ARG A 42 -5.18 -1.16 -22.27
CA ARG A 42 -6.08 -0.17 -21.65
C ARG A 42 -5.37 0.82 -20.73
N ARG A 43 -4.03 0.75 -20.63
CA ARG A 43 -3.22 1.71 -19.85
C ARG A 43 -3.29 3.12 -20.44
N GLY A 44 -2.98 4.13 -19.63
CA GLY A 44 -3.02 5.54 -20.04
C GLY A 44 -4.43 6.15 -20.16
N ARG A 45 -5.47 5.40 -19.79
CA ARG A 45 -6.89 5.83 -19.90
C ARG A 45 -7.56 6.16 -18.57
N GLY A 46 -6.78 6.30 -17.49
CA GLY A 46 -7.29 6.69 -16.17
C GLY A 46 -7.83 5.56 -15.28
N TYR A 47 -7.90 4.31 -15.75
CA TYR A 47 -8.42 3.20 -14.93
C TYR A 47 -7.68 2.98 -13.60
N GLY A 48 -6.34 3.11 -13.60
CA GLY A 48 -5.54 2.97 -12.37
C GLY A 48 -5.91 4.03 -11.33
N ALA A 49 -6.12 5.28 -11.77
CA ALA A 49 -6.58 6.36 -10.91
C ALA A 49 -8.00 6.12 -10.38
N ALA A 50 -8.91 5.62 -11.22
CA ALA A 50 -10.27 5.29 -10.81
C ALA A 50 -10.31 4.15 -9.77
N ILE A 51 -9.47 3.12 -9.95
CA ILE A 51 -9.30 2.04 -8.97
C ILE A 51 -8.79 2.61 -7.66
N MET A 52 -7.70 3.38 -7.68
CA MET A 52 -7.13 3.96 -6.47
C MET A 52 -8.06 4.91 -5.75
N ASN A 53 -8.92 5.67 -6.45
CA ASN A 53 -9.94 6.51 -5.80
C ASN A 53 -10.84 5.66 -4.87
N GLU A 54 -11.29 4.49 -5.33
CA GLU A 54 -12.13 3.61 -4.51
C GLU A 54 -11.35 2.95 -3.38
N LEU A 55 -10.11 2.52 -3.63
CA LEU A 55 -9.28 1.93 -2.57
C LEU A 55 -8.95 2.96 -1.49
N GLU A 56 -8.58 4.19 -1.86
CA GLU A 56 -8.32 5.29 -0.93
C GLU A 56 -9.56 5.68 -0.13
N ARG A 57 -10.74 5.68 -0.76
CA ARG A 57 -12.03 5.89 -0.05
C ARG A 57 -12.26 4.82 1.01
N ILE A 58 -12.00 3.55 0.70
CA ILE A 58 -12.08 2.43 1.65
C ILE A 58 -11.06 2.61 2.77
N VAL A 59 -9.80 2.91 2.44
CA VAL A 59 -8.71 3.16 3.40
C VAL A 59 -9.11 4.25 4.38
N ARG A 60 -9.53 5.42 3.88
CA ARG A 60 -9.93 6.57 4.69
C ARG A 60 -11.15 6.31 5.57
N GLY A 61 -12.07 5.44 5.13
CA GLY A 61 -13.29 5.12 5.86
C GLY A 61 -13.13 4.04 6.95
N ALA A 62 -12.09 3.20 6.87
CA ALA A 62 -12.02 1.99 7.68
C ALA A 62 -10.66 1.73 8.36
N TYR A 63 -9.61 2.50 8.09
CA TYR A 63 -8.24 2.21 8.55
C TYR A 63 -7.57 3.44 9.17
N GLU A 64 -6.52 3.22 9.97
CA GLU A 64 -5.71 4.28 10.56
C GLU A 64 -4.67 4.84 9.58
N LEU A 65 -4.22 3.99 8.65
CA LEU A 65 -3.41 4.35 7.48
C LEU A 65 -3.69 3.40 6.30
N GLY A 66 -3.31 3.83 5.10
CA GLY A 66 -3.04 2.94 3.98
C GLY A 66 -1.55 2.67 3.85
N ALA A 67 -1.18 1.51 3.34
CA ALA A 67 0.20 1.23 2.95
C ALA A 67 0.24 0.38 1.66
N LEU A 68 1.33 0.46 0.91
CA LEU A 68 1.63 -0.37 -0.26
C LEU A 68 3.13 -0.41 -0.53
N GLY A 69 3.60 -1.49 -1.15
CA GLY A 69 4.87 -1.51 -1.88
C GLY A 69 4.68 -0.95 -3.29
N ALA A 70 5.58 -0.07 -3.73
CA ALA A 70 5.58 0.53 -5.05
C ALA A 70 6.81 0.09 -5.84
N SER A 71 6.60 -0.34 -7.08
CA SER A 71 7.72 -0.46 -8.02
C SER A 71 8.24 0.93 -8.41
N GLU A 72 9.49 1.00 -8.89
CA GLU A 72 10.11 2.24 -9.40
C GLU A 72 9.20 2.95 -10.42
N MET A 73 8.58 2.21 -11.33
CA MET A 73 7.66 2.76 -12.34
C MET A 73 6.34 3.27 -11.73
N GLY A 74 5.91 2.70 -10.60
CA GLY A 74 4.67 3.05 -9.90
C GLY A 74 4.82 4.18 -8.87
N ALA A 75 6.04 4.42 -8.37
CA ALA A 75 6.34 5.38 -7.32
C ALA A 75 5.76 6.78 -7.60
N GLY A 76 6.02 7.33 -8.79
CA GLY A 76 5.51 8.65 -9.19
C GLY A 76 3.99 8.72 -9.26
N PHE A 77 3.32 7.61 -9.62
CA PHE A 77 1.87 7.53 -9.67
C PHE A 77 1.24 7.60 -8.26
N TYR A 78 1.82 6.93 -7.26
CA TYR A 78 1.32 6.99 -5.89
C TYR A 78 1.67 8.32 -5.21
N ALA A 79 2.89 8.83 -5.41
CA ALA A 79 3.32 10.12 -4.87
C ALA A 79 2.41 11.28 -5.32
N ALA A 80 2.03 11.31 -6.61
CA ALA A 80 1.10 12.31 -7.15
C ALA A 80 -0.30 12.28 -6.51
N ARG A 81 -0.64 11.20 -5.79
CA ARG A 81 -1.92 11.00 -5.10
C ARG A 81 -1.83 11.27 -3.59
N GLY A 82 -0.70 11.79 -3.12
CA GLY A 82 -0.47 12.13 -1.72
C GLY A 82 -0.03 10.95 -0.84
N TRP A 83 0.33 9.81 -1.45
CA TRP A 83 1.04 8.76 -0.74
C TRP A 83 2.48 9.20 -0.49
N LYS A 84 2.98 9.00 0.72
CA LYS A 84 4.32 9.42 1.13
C LYS A 84 5.23 8.21 1.20
N GLN A 85 6.39 8.29 0.56
CA GLN A 85 7.43 7.27 0.69
C GLN A 85 7.91 7.22 2.15
N TRP A 86 7.94 6.03 2.72
CA TRP A 86 8.49 5.80 4.05
C TRP A 86 10.02 5.92 4.01
N GLN A 87 10.60 6.67 4.95
CA GLN A 87 12.03 7.02 4.94
C GLN A 87 12.83 6.23 5.97
N GLY A 88 12.17 5.72 7.02
CA GLY A 88 12.76 4.87 8.03
C GLY A 88 12.91 3.42 7.56
N GLN A 89 13.46 2.60 8.44
CA GLN A 89 13.75 1.21 8.12
C GLN A 89 12.50 0.36 8.13
N THR A 90 12.43 -0.59 7.20
CA THR A 90 11.34 -1.57 7.14
C THR A 90 11.71 -2.89 7.81
N TRP A 91 10.74 -3.51 8.47
CA TRP A 91 10.92 -4.76 9.19
C TRP A 91 9.70 -5.65 9.05
N THR A 92 9.83 -6.94 9.36
CA THR A 92 8.69 -7.84 9.55
C THR A 92 8.75 -8.50 10.93
N LEU A 93 7.59 -8.61 11.59
CA LEU A 93 7.46 -9.38 12.83
C LEU A 93 7.12 -10.83 12.48
N SER A 94 8.16 -11.62 12.23
CA SER A 94 8.06 -13.04 11.89
C SER A 94 7.83 -13.93 13.13
N PRO A 95 7.48 -15.22 12.96
CA PRO A 95 7.47 -16.18 14.07
C PRO A 95 8.82 -16.34 14.78
N ALA A 96 9.94 -16.01 14.13
CA ALA A 96 11.28 -16.03 14.72
C ALA A 96 11.65 -14.71 15.42
N GLY A 97 10.75 -13.72 15.41
CA GLY A 97 10.99 -12.37 15.92
C GLY A 97 11.13 -11.34 14.80
N LEU A 98 11.68 -10.18 15.16
CA LEU A 98 11.84 -9.06 14.25
C LEU A 98 12.96 -9.33 13.23
N LEU A 99 12.64 -9.23 11.95
CA LEU A 99 13.59 -9.40 10.84
C LEU A 99 13.65 -8.13 9.99
N ARG A 100 14.86 -7.74 9.59
CA ARG A 100 15.09 -6.56 8.75
C ARG A 100 14.73 -6.86 7.29
N THR A 101 13.98 -5.99 6.64
CA THR A 101 13.64 -6.08 5.20
C THR A 101 14.35 -4.98 4.40
N ALA A 102 15.69 -4.94 4.44
CA ALA A 102 16.48 -3.84 3.87
C ALA A 102 16.24 -3.59 2.38
N ASP A 103 15.88 -4.62 1.62
CA ASP A 103 15.59 -4.52 0.20
C ASP A 103 14.28 -3.75 -0.10
N GLU A 104 13.41 -3.56 0.90
CA GLU A 104 12.12 -2.87 0.79
C GLU A 104 12.19 -1.40 1.23
N ASP A 105 13.36 -0.96 1.73
CA ASP A 105 13.55 0.44 2.10
C ASP A 105 13.41 1.35 0.89
N GLY A 106 12.56 2.36 1.02
CA GLY A 106 12.25 3.29 -0.06
C GLY A 106 11.14 2.81 -1.00
N ASP A 107 10.70 1.55 -0.91
CA ASP A 107 9.64 1.03 -1.78
C ASP A 107 8.26 1.08 -1.10
N ILE A 108 8.22 1.29 0.22
CA ILE A 108 6.96 1.39 0.97
C ILE A 108 6.41 2.81 0.96
N TYR A 109 5.13 2.94 0.61
CA TYR A 109 4.39 4.19 0.60
C TYR A 109 3.20 4.13 1.54
N VAL A 110 2.95 5.23 2.26
CA VAL A 110 1.90 5.34 3.28
C VAL A 110 0.92 6.47 2.94
N LEU A 111 -0.37 6.17 3.12
CA LEU A 111 -1.44 7.15 3.12
C LEU A 111 -1.88 7.43 4.55
N GLU A 112 -1.58 8.62 5.04
CA GLU A 112 -2.04 9.07 6.36
C GLU A 112 -3.57 9.33 6.32
N VAL A 113 -4.29 8.75 7.30
CA VAL A 113 -5.74 8.94 7.45
C VAL A 113 -6.06 9.68 8.74
N ALA A 114 -5.71 9.10 9.88
CA ALA A 114 -6.16 9.60 11.19
C ALA A 114 -5.20 10.60 11.83
N ARG A 115 -3.89 10.42 11.61
CA ARG A 115 -2.83 11.23 12.24
C ARG A 115 -1.61 11.30 11.33
N ALA A 116 -0.82 12.34 11.51
CA ALA A 116 0.53 12.39 10.94
C ALA A 116 1.40 11.30 11.58
N LEU A 117 2.27 10.69 10.78
CA LEU A 117 3.24 9.70 11.20
C LEU A 117 4.66 10.25 10.99
N ASP A 118 5.58 9.90 11.88
CA ASP A 118 6.99 10.20 11.66
C ASP A 118 7.56 9.17 10.69
N SER A 119 7.65 9.56 9.42
CA SER A 119 8.13 8.68 8.34
C SER A 119 9.60 8.29 8.47
N SER A 120 10.36 8.88 9.40
CA SER A 120 11.78 8.53 9.63
C SER A 120 11.96 7.38 10.62
N GLY A 121 10.93 7.04 11.41
CA GLY A 121 10.96 5.91 12.33
C GLY A 121 10.79 4.57 11.65
N ASP A 122 11.05 3.49 12.38
CA ASP A 122 10.87 2.14 11.86
C ASP A 122 9.40 1.82 11.59
N LEU A 123 9.16 1.05 10.54
CA LEU A 123 7.85 0.50 10.19
C LEU A 123 7.97 -1.02 10.07
N THR A 124 7.22 -1.74 10.89
CA THR A 124 7.26 -3.21 10.91
C THR A 124 5.92 -3.77 10.44
N CYS A 125 5.93 -4.64 9.44
CA CYS A 125 4.73 -5.35 9.01
C CYS A 125 4.50 -6.65 9.80
N ASP A 126 3.25 -7.09 9.90
CA ASP A 126 2.92 -8.44 10.37
C ASP A 126 3.39 -9.51 9.38
N TRP A 127 3.54 -10.75 9.84
CA TRP A 127 4.04 -11.85 9.00
C TRP A 127 2.98 -12.37 8.01
N ARG A 128 3.45 -12.76 6.81
CA ARG A 128 2.73 -13.62 5.85
C ARG A 128 3.74 -14.47 5.06
N ASP A 129 3.24 -15.48 4.36
CA ASP A 129 4.06 -16.25 3.42
C ASP A 129 4.38 -15.43 2.16
N GLY A 130 5.56 -15.70 1.57
CA GLY A 130 6.02 -15.03 0.36
C GLY A 130 6.64 -13.67 0.65
N ASP A 131 6.37 -12.69 -0.22
CA ASP A 131 6.72 -11.30 0.03
C ASP A 131 5.93 -10.79 1.24
N VAL A 132 6.62 -10.23 2.23
CA VAL A 132 6.02 -9.79 3.49
C VAL A 132 5.48 -8.36 3.42
N TRP A 133 5.87 -7.58 2.41
CA TRP A 133 5.31 -6.29 2.06
C TRP A 133 4.53 -6.38 0.75
#